data_AF-A0A832B7E1-F1
#
_entry.id   AF-A0A832B7E1-F1
#
_cell.length_a   1.000
_cell.length_b   1.000
_cell.length_c   1.000
_cell.angle_alpha   90.00
_cell.angle_beta   90.00
_cell.angle_gamma   90.00
#
_symmetry.space_group_name_H-M   'P 1'
#
loop_
_entity.id
_entity.type
_entity.pdbx_description
1 polymer ?
#
loop_
_entity_poly.entity_id
_entity_poly.type
_entity_poly.pdbx_seq_one_letter_code
_entity_poly.pdbx_strand_id
1 'polypeptide(L)'
;MNAVTTAPRVRFAPSPTGYFHVGGARTALYNWLFARRLGGTFVLRIEDTDRERSDESWTAGILSALRWMEIDWDEGPYRQSERRALYEQAADRLVRSGHLYACDCSRADLESRHPGNPTPGYDGHCRDRALAPGP
;
A
#
# COMPACT_ATOMS: atom_id res chain seq x y z
N MET A 1 29.48 -5.29 21.14
CA MET A 1 28.85 -4.89 19.87
C MET A 1 27.58 -4.14 20.24
N ASN A 2 27.61 -2.81 20.24
CA ASN A 2 26.42 -2.01 20.56
C ASN A 2 25.59 -1.88 19.29
N ALA A 3 24.52 -2.68 19.19
CA ALA A 3 23.50 -2.42 18.20
C ALA A 3 22.86 -1.07 18.54
N VAL A 4 23.08 -0.07 17.70
CA VAL A 4 22.19 1.10 17.67
C VAL A 4 20.86 0.57 17.15
N THR A 5 20.00 0.10 18.05
CA THR A 5 18.60 -0.16 17.73
C THR A 5 17.93 1.19 17.58
N THR A 6 17.98 1.75 16.38
CA THR A 6 17.18 2.93 16.02
C THR A 6 15.73 2.66 16.41
N ALA A 7 15.09 3.62 17.07
CA ALA A 7 13.69 3.52 17.47
C ALA A 7 12.83 3.12 16.25
N PRO A 8 12.02 2.05 16.34
CA PRO A 8 11.33 1.50 15.18
C PRO A 8 10.26 2.47 14.66
N ARG A 9 10.05 2.48 13.35
CA ARG A 9 8.94 3.20 12.72
C ARG A 9 8.05 2.17 12.01
N VAL A 10 6.81 2.06 12.48
CA VAL A 10 5.83 1.09 11.98
C VAL A 10 4.56 1.81 11.55
N ARG A 11 3.70 1.13 10.76
CA ARG A 11 2.46 1.74 10.27
C ARG A 11 1.28 0.79 10.27
N PHE A 12 0.10 1.34 10.52
CA PHE A 12 -1.17 0.75 10.11
C PHE A 12 -1.69 1.47 8.86
N ALA A 13 -2.01 0.69 7.82
CA ALA A 13 -2.35 1.22 6.50
C ALA A 13 -3.68 0.65 5.99
N PRO A 14 -4.84 1.04 6.55
CA PRO A 14 -6.14 0.52 6.12
C PRO A 14 -6.63 1.19 4.84
N SER A 15 -7.26 0.41 3.96
CA SER A 15 -8.08 0.95 2.87
C SER A 15 -9.51 1.19 3.36
N PRO A 16 -10.10 2.39 3.14
CA PRO A 16 -11.43 2.72 3.65
C PRO A 16 -12.54 2.19 2.73
N THR A 17 -12.56 0.88 2.48
CA THR A 17 -13.48 0.22 1.54
C THR A 17 -14.63 -0.55 2.21
N GLY A 18 -14.88 -0.30 3.49
CA GLY A 18 -15.90 -0.96 4.27
C GLY A 18 -15.69 -0.79 5.77
N TYR A 19 -16.47 -1.51 6.57
CA TYR A 19 -16.37 -1.47 8.03
C TYR A 19 -15.00 -1.88 8.54
N PHE A 20 -14.56 -1.19 9.58
CA PHE A 20 -13.35 -1.54 10.31
C PHE A 20 -13.53 -2.88 11.03
N HIS A 21 -12.79 -3.90 10.59
CA HIS A 21 -12.93 -5.27 11.08
C HIS A 21 -11.85 -5.65 12.10
N VAL A 22 -12.13 -6.70 12.89
CA VAL A 22 -11.26 -7.19 13.99
C VAL A 22 -9.84 -7.50 13.53
N GLY A 23 -9.67 -8.02 12.31
CA GLY A 23 -8.34 -8.25 11.71
C GLY A 23 -7.51 -6.96 11.56
N GLY A 24 -8.15 -5.85 11.17
CA GLY A 24 -7.53 -4.53 11.09
C GLY A 24 -7.17 -4.00 12.48
N ALA A 25 -8.10 -4.11 13.43
CA ALA A 25 -7.88 -3.74 14.83
C ALA A 25 -6.68 -4.48 15.45
N ARG A 26 -6.60 -5.80 15.26
CA ARG A 26 -5.48 -6.62 15.74
C ARG A 26 -4.15 -6.15 15.15
N THR A 27 -4.12 -5.85 13.86
CA THR A 27 -2.91 -5.39 13.17
C THR A 27 -2.46 -4.02 13.68
N ALA A 28 -3.40 -3.08 13.86
CA ALA A 28 -3.14 -1.78 14.45
C ALA A 28 -2.56 -1.92 15.87
N LEU A 29 -3.20 -2.74 16.71
CA LEU A 29 -2.77 -3.00 18.09
C LEU A 29 -1.34 -3.57 18.15
N TYR A 30 -0.98 -4.53 17.31
CA TYR A 30 0.37 -5.09 17.32
C TYR A 30 1.45 -4.09 16.90
N ASN A 31 1.18 -3.27 15.88
CA ASN A 31 2.11 -2.23 15.48
C ASN A 31 2.24 -1.17 16.59
N TRP A 32 1.13 -0.77 17.19
CA TRP A 32 1.09 0.19 18.28
C TRP A 32 1.85 -0.31 19.52
N LEU A 33 1.57 -1.54 19.99
CA LEU A 33 2.28 -2.16 21.12
C LEU A 33 3.78 -2.30 20.84
N PHE A 34 4.16 -2.68 19.62
CA PHE A 34 5.56 -2.80 19.23
C PHE A 34 6.29 -1.44 19.26
N ALA A 35 5.66 -0.39 18.72
CA ALA A 35 6.19 0.97 18.78
C ALA A 35 6.31 1.44 20.24
N ARG A 36 5.24 1.34 21.03
CA ARG A 36 5.23 1.79 22.43
C ARG A 36 6.27 1.06 23.29
N ARG A 37 6.39 -0.26 23.14
CA ARG A 37 7.38 -1.08 23.87
C ARG A 37 8.83 -0.66 23.59
N LEU A 38 9.12 -0.20 22.39
CA LEU A 38 10.48 0.11 21.93
C LEU A 38 10.75 1.63 21.82
N GLY A 39 9.83 2.48 22.29
CA GLY A 39 9.95 3.93 22.15
C GLY A 39 9.97 4.40 20.69
N GLY A 40 9.31 3.66 19.80
CA GLY A 40 9.20 3.93 18.36
C GLY A 40 8.02 4.81 17.97
N THR A 41 7.84 4.97 16.66
CA THR A 41 6.76 5.74 16.03
C THR A 41 5.72 4.81 15.40
N PHE A 42 4.45 5.04 15.71
CA PHE A 42 3.30 4.43 15.04
C PHE A 42 2.64 5.43 14.09
N VAL A 43 2.69 5.12 12.80
CA VAL A 43 2.15 5.97 11.72
C VAL A 43 0.79 5.45 11.25
N LEU A 44 -0.18 6.34 11.10
CA LEU A 44 -1.45 6.02 10.44
C LEU A 44 -1.48 6.56 9.00
N ARG A 45 -1.78 5.67 8.03
CA ARG A 45 -1.95 6.06 6.63
C ARG A 45 -3.20 5.44 6.01
N ILE A 46 -4.12 6.24 5.54
CA ILE A 46 -5.33 5.78 4.85
C ILE A 46 -4.99 5.50 3.38
N GLU A 47 -5.24 4.27 2.92
CA GLU A 47 -4.97 3.82 1.55
C GLU A 47 -6.22 3.98 0.67
N ASP A 48 -6.54 5.23 0.33
CA ASP A 48 -7.77 5.70 -0.33
C ASP A 48 -7.64 5.89 -1.86
N THR A 49 -6.78 5.12 -2.54
CA THR A 49 -6.57 5.25 -3.98
C THR A 49 -7.68 4.65 -4.83
N ASP A 50 -8.43 3.70 -4.29
CA ASP A 50 -9.59 3.12 -4.97
C ASP A 50 -10.80 4.04 -4.79
N ARG A 51 -10.99 4.97 -5.72
CA ARG A 51 -12.04 6.01 -5.61
C ARG A 51 -13.47 5.46 -5.66
N GLU A 52 -13.68 4.28 -6.25
CA GLU A 52 -15.03 3.69 -6.36
C GLU A 52 -15.44 3.00 -5.05
N ARG A 53 -14.48 2.41 -4.35
CA ARG A 53 -14.75 1.70 -3.10
C ARG A 53 -14.44 2.51 -1.85
N SER A 54 -13.63 3.56 -1.94
CA SER A 54 -13.23 4.40 -0.80
C SER A 54 -14.30 5.43 -0.47
N ASP A 55 -14.73 5.46 0.79
CA ASP A 55 -15.69 6.45 1.30
C ASP A 55 -15.19 7.14 2.58
N GLU A 56 -15.56 8.41 2.75
CA GLU A 56 -15.16 9.18 3.91
C GLU A 56 -15.76 8.64 5.21
N SER A 57 -16.98 8.09 5.16
CA SER A 57 -17.62 7.44 6.29
C SER A 57 -16.83 6.24 6.80
N TRP A 58 -16.21 5.46 5.91
CA TRP A 58 -15.33 4.35 6.30
C TRP A 58 -14.06 4.85 6.96
N THR A 59 -13.46 5.93 6.42
CA THR A 59 -12.31 6.59 7.06
C THR A 59 -12.68 7.06 8.47
N ALA A 60 -13.80 7.77 8.62
CA ALA A 60 -14.29 8.22 9.92
C ALA A 60 -14.53 7.06 10.90
N GLY A 61 -15.11 5.96 10.42
CA GLY A 61 -15.32 4.74 11.19
C GLY A 61 -14.03 4.11 11.70
N ILE A 62 -13.00 4.01 10.85
CA ILE A 62 -11.66 3.55 11.23
C ILE A 62 -11.07 4.45 12.33
N LEU A 63 -11.07 5.77 12.12
CA LEU A 63 -10.50 6.71 13.07
C LEU A 63 -11.24 6.70 14.42
N SER A 64 -12.56 6.56 14.39
CA SER A 64 -13.39 6.45 15.59
C SER A 64 -13.07 5.18 16.37
N ALA A 65 -12.98 4.04 15.69
CA ALA A 65 -12.66 2.77 16.32
C ALA A 65 -11.26 2.74 16.95
N LEU A 66 -10.25 3.29 16.27
CA LEU A 66 -8.90 3.39 16.82
C LEU A 66 -8.87 4.24 18.09
N ARG A 67 -9.55 5.39 18.10
CA ARG A 67 -9.68 6.23 19.30
C ARG A 67 -10.43 5.53 20.43
N TRP A 68 -11.50 4.81 20.12
CA TRP A 68 -12.27 4.05 21.12
C TRP A 68 -11.44 2.96 21.80
N MET A 69 -10.50 2.35 21.07
CA MET A 69 -9.55 1.38 21.62
C MET A 69 -8.32 2.03 22.28
N GLU A 70 -8.28 3.36 22.38
CA GLU A 70 -7.12 4.12 22.89
C GLU A 70 -5.82 3.88 22.11
N ILE A 71 -5.95 3.55 20.82
CA ILE A 71 -4.82 3.42 19.89
C ILE A 71 -4.60 4.78 19.23
N ASP A 72 -3.74 5.59 19.84
CA ASP A 72 -3.25 6.84 19.27
C ASP A 72 -2.15 6.58 18.21
N TRP A 73 -1.91 7.55 17.33
CA TRP A 73 -0.82 7.52 16.35
C TRP A 73 0.03 8.77 16.47
N ASP A 74 1.33 8.60 16.28
CA ASP A 74 2.31 9.67 16.45
C ASP A 74 2.39 10.54 15.19
N GLU A 75 2.10 9.97 14.01
CA GLU A 75 2.09 10.66 12.72
C GLU A 75 0.86 10.28 11.88
N GLY A 76 0.29 11.26 11.17
CA GLY A 76 -0.87 11.09 10.30
C GLY A 76 -2.20 11.58 10.92
N PRO A 77 -3.36 11.17 10.37
CA PRO A 77 -3.50 10.25 9.24
C PRO A 77 -3.00 10.89 7.94
N TYR A 78 -2.07 10.22 7.27
CA TYR A 78 -1.71 10.56 5.89
C TYR A 78 -2.70 9.91 4.92
N ARG A 79 -3.03 10.58 3.81
CA ARG A 79 -3.82 9.99 2.73
C ARG A 79 -2.95 9.60 1.56
N GLN A 80 -3.26 8.48 0.94
CA GLN A 80 -2.54 8.00 -0.23
C GLN A 80 -2.91 8.82 -1.48
N SER A 81 -4.19 9.18 -1.60
CA SER A 81 -4.72 10.02 -2.68
C SER A 81 -4.01 11.37 -2.81
N GLU A 82 -3.59 11.98 -1.70
CA GLU A 82 -2.87 13.26 -1.64
C GLU A 82 -1.40 13.16 -2.07
N ARG A 83 -0.89 11.94 -2.34
CA ARG A 83 0.54 11.67 -2.52
C ARG A 83 0.90 11.22 -3.93
N ARG A 84 -0.01 11.42 -4.90
CA ARG A 84 0.14 11.03 -6.31
C ARG A 84 1.52 11.35 -6.89
N ALA A 85 2.00 12.57 -6.67
CA ALA A 85 3.29 13.04 -7.19
C ALA A 85 4.48 12.17 -6.73
N LEU A 86 4.44 11.58 -5.54
CA LEU A 86 5.51 10.70 -5.06
C LEU A 86 5.53 9.36 -5.80
N TYR A 87 4.36 8.85 -6.19
CA TYR A 87 4.24 7.62 -6.97
C TYR A 87 4.70 7.83 -8.41
N GLU A 88 4.33 8.97 -9.02
CA GLU A 88 4.79 9.36 -10.35
C GLU A 88 6.32 9.48 -10.38
N GLN A 89 6.92 10.19 -9.43
CA GLN A 89 8.38 10.28 -9.31
C GLN A 89 9.06 8.92 -9.08
N ALA A 90 8.42 8.01 -8.33
CA ALA A 90 8.94 6.65 -8.14
C ALA A 90 8.87 5.84 -9.44
N ALA A 91 7.75 5.89 -10.16
CA ALA A 91 7.57 5.25 -11.46
C ALA A 91 8.60 5.77 -12.48
N ASP A 92 8.79 7.08 -12.58
CA ASP A 92 9.80 7.70 -13.47
C ASP A 92 11.22 7.22 -13.19
N ARG A 93 11.57 7.02 -11.91
CA ARG A 93 12.87 6.46 -11.53
C ARG A 93 12.99 5.00 -11.97
N LEU A 94 11.94 4.21 -11.85
CA LEU A 94 11.93 2.81 -12.28
C LEU A 94 12.01 2.68 -13.80
N VAL A 95 11.30 3.52 -14.55
CA VAL A 95 11.39 3.56 -16.02
C VAL A 95 12.81 3.91 -16.46
N ARG A 96 13.37 5.02 -15.94
CA ARG A 96 14.72 5.47 -16.31
C ARG A 96 15.83 4.49 -15.94
N SER A 97 15.63 3.68 -14.91
CA SER A 97 16.60 2.66 -14.49
C SER A 97 16.38 1.29 -15.13
N GLY A 98 15.40 1.15 -16.04
CA GLY A 98 15.12 -0.11 -16.74
C GLY A 98 14.38 -1.16 -15.89
N HIS A 99 13.80 -0.77 -14.75
CA HIS A 99 13.07 -1.66 -13.82
C HIS A 99 11.55 -1.62 -14.02
N LEU A 100 11.03 -0.73 -14.86
CA LEU A 100 9.62 -0.65 -15.23
C LEU A 100 9.49 -0.53 -16.76
N TYR A 101 8.55 -1.28 -17.34
CA TYR A 101 8.22 -1.25 -18.76
C TYR A 101 6.70 -1.19 -18.95
N ALA A 102 6.25 -0.62 -20.07
CA ALA A 102 4.83 -0.55 -20.40
C ALA A 102 4.29 -1.90 -20.88
N CYS A 103 3.02 -2.15 -20.60
CA CYS A 103 2.30 -3.35 -21.04
C CYS A 103 0.98 -2.93 -21.68
N ASP A 104 0.75 -3.41 -22.90
CA ASP A 104 -0.46 -3.19 -23.70
C ASP A 104 -1.35 -4.44 -23.77
N CYS A 105 -1.00 -5.52 -23.06
CA CYS A 105 -1.79 -6.74 -23.04
C CYS A 105 -3.18 -6.46 -22.48
N SER A 106 -4.22 -6.83 -23.24
CA SER A 106 -5.58 -6.90 -22.75
C SER A 106 -5.75 -8.07 -21.77
N ARG A 107 -6.86 -8.07 -21.03
CA ARG A 107 -7.23 -9.22 -20.20
C ARG A 107 -7.34 -10.52 -21.00
N ALA A 108 -7.87 -10.47 -22.22
CA ALA A 108 -7.97 -11.62 -23.10
C ALA A 108 -6.58 -12.12 -23.54
N ASP A 109 -5.64 -11.21 -23.83
CA ASP A 109 -4.25 -11.59 -24.14
C ASP A 109 -3.62 -12.33 -22.96
N LEU A 110 -3.77 -11.79 -21.74
CA LEU A 110 -3.26 -12.45 -20.52
C LEU A 110 -3.88 -13.85 -20.36
N GLU A 111 -5.22 -13.95 -20.41
CA GLU A 111 -5.98 -15.21 -20.28
C GLU A 111 -5.54 -16.27 -21.31
N SER A 112 -5.36 -15.89 -22.57
CA SER A 112 -4.94 -16.79 -23.64
C SER A 112 -3.51 -17.32 -23.50
N ARG A 113 -2.67 -16.65 -22.71
CA ARG A 113 -1.25 -16.96 -22.49
C ARG A 113 -1.01 -17.85 -21.26
N HIS A 114 -2.07 -18.26 -20.57
CA HIS A 114 -2.01 -19.16 -19.43
C HIS A 114 -2.12 -20.69 -19.70
N PRO A 115 -2.54 -21.23 -20.86
CA PRO A 115 -2.77 -22.67 -20.95
C PRO A 115 -1.44 -23.44 -20.84
N GLY A 116 -1.30 -24.20 -19.75
CA GLY A 116 -0.13 -25.05 -19.49
C GLY A 116 1.05 -24.35 -18.82
N ASN A 117 0.94 -23.09 -18.40
CA ASN A 117 2.02 -22.39 -17.69
C ASN A 117 2.15 -22.93 -16.24
N PRO A 118 3.28 -23.55 -15.85
CA PRO A 118 3.49 -24.08 -14.50
C PRO A 118 3.60 -22.97 -13.44
N THR A 119 3.80 -21.71 -13.83
CA THR A 119 3.81 -20.54 -12.95
C THR A 119 2.68 -19.59 -13.35
N PRO A 120 1.53 -19.64 -12.67
CA PRO A 120 0.40 -18.77 -13.00
C PRO A 120 0.80 -17.30 -12.84
N GLY A 121 0.62 -16.50 -13.91
CA GLY A 121 0.93 -15.08 -13.91
C GLY A 121 1.29 -14.56 -15.30
N TYR A 122 1.60 -13.27 -15.37
CA TYR A 122 2.11 -12.63 -16.58
C TYR A 122 3.53 -13.14 -16.90
N ASP A 123 3.77 -13.52 -18.15
CA ASP A 123 5.03 -14.14 -18.59
C ASP A 123 6.09 -13.13 -19.03
N GLY A 124 5.83 -11.83 -18.89
CA GLY A 124 6.76 -10.76 -19.28
C GLY A 124 6.78 -10.45 -20.76
N HIS A 125 5.77 -10.87 -21.53
CA HIS A 125 5.68 -10.68 -22.98
C HIS A 125 6.05 -9.29 -23.52
N CYS A 126 5.77 -8.21 -22.78
CA CYS A 126 5.99 -6.83 -23.21
C CYS A 126 7.34 -6.24 -22.79
N ARG A 127 8.17 -6.98 -22.04
CA ARG A 127 9.43 -6.48 -21.47
C ARG A 127 10.35 -5.86 -22.52
N ASP A 128 10.57 -6.58 -23.62
CA ASP A 128 11.52 -6.19 -24.66
C ASP A 128 10.83 -5.58 -25.89
N ARG A 129 9.52 -5.28 -25.79
CA ARG A 129 8.71 -4.74 -26.91
C ARG A 129 8.85 -3.22 -27.10
N ALA A 130 9.68 -2.56 -26.28
CA ALA A 130 9.95 -1.13 -26.35
C ALA A 130 8.69 -0.24 -26.45
N LEU A 131 7.63 -0.65 -25.74
CA LEU A 131 6.36 0.08 -25.72
C LEU A 131 6.53 1.45 -25.05
N ALA A 132 5.91 2.47 -25.63
CA ALA A 132 5.82 3.77 -25.00
C ALA A 132 5.01 3.67 -23.69
N PRO A 133 5.32 4.49 -22.68
CA PRO A 133 4.49 4.62 -21.49
C PRO A 133 3.03 4.89 -21.86
N GLY A 134 2.12 4.28 -21.10
CA GLY A 134 0.68 4.57 -21.21
C GLY A 134 0.37 6.03 -20.82
N PRO A 135 -0.83 6.52 -21.19
CA PRO A 135 -1.29 7.87 -20.85
C PRO A 135 -1.37 8.13 -19.34
#